data_AF-A0A3A9W6L7-F1
#
_entry.id   AF-A0A3A9W6L7-F1
#
_cell.length_a   1.000
_cell.length_b   1.000
_cell.length_c   1.000
_cell.angle_alpha   90.00
_cell.angle_beta   90.00
_cell.angle_gamma   90.00
#
_symmetry.space_group_name_H-M   'P 1'
#
loop_
_entity.id
_entity.type
_entity.pdbx_description
1 polymer ?
#
loop_
_entity_poly.entity_id
_entity_poly.type
_entity_poly.pdbx_seq_one_letter_code
_entity_poly.pdbx_strand_id
1 'polypeptide(L)'
;MRRSIRLALPAVAAVTLLVGACSSDDGDEETTTEGQSEEQGGAGEEEGDEGGATGGEDDAAGGGDPEGNWLTSAGNALSVFAGQVAYMEAASGAVCSGTIEGDALALTCEPADAAWTEGTVAVEGDQLNVTWGDGTEESFERLTDGLPDMPEIPELPDMPEIPEVPEIPDL
;
A
#
# COMPACT_ATOMS: atom_id res chain seq x y z
N MET A 1 9.66 45.39 -35.65
CA MET A 1 10.67 44.58 -36.37
C MET A 1 10.41 43.13 -36.04
N ARG A 2 10.00 42.32 -37.02
CA ARG A 2 9.63 40.91 -36.83
C ARG A 2 10.91 40.08 -36.82
N ARG A 3 11.20 39.35 -35.74
CA ARG A 3 12.27 38.35 -35.71
C ARG A 3 11.67 36.98 -35.99
N SER A 4 12.00 36.46 -37.17
CA SER A 4 11.74 35.09 -37.59
C SER A 4 12.80 34.18 -36.98
N ILE A 5 12.38 33.16 -36.24
CA ILE A 5 13.25 32.04 -35.86
C ILE A 5 12.64 30.78 -36.48
N ARG A 6 13.36 30.22 -37.46
CA ARG A 6 13.15 28.88 -38.00
C ARG A 6 13.94 27.93 -37.11
N LEU A 7 13.28 26.94 -36.50
CA LEU A 7 13.96 25.81 -35.87
C LEU A 7 13.31 24.51 -36.35
N ALA A 8 14.18 23.58 -36.72
CA ALA A 8 13.92 22.38 -37.48
C ALA A 8 13.41 21.23 -36.60
N LEU A 9 12.58 20.37 -37.20
CA LEU A 9 12.11 19.10 -36.64
C LEU A 9 13.26 18.10 -36.44
N PRO A 10 13.23 17.30 -35.36
CA PRO A 10 13.79 15.96 -35.37
C PRO A 10 12.73 14.93 -35.82
N ALA A 11 13.10 14.09 -36.79
CA ALA A 11 12.36 12.90 -37.15
C ALA A 11 12.60 11.80 -36.10
N VAL A 12 11.53 11.19 -35.60
CA VAL A 12 11.62 10.01 -34.73
C VAL A 12 10.91 8.85 -35.42
N ALA A 13 11.64 7.74 -35.53
CA ALA A 13 11.25 6.51 -36.19
C ALA A 13 10.13 5.79 -35.42
N ALA A 14 9.19 5.22 -36.17
CA ALA A 14 8.17 4.33 -35.64
C ALA A 14 8.79 2.97 -35.30
N VAL A 15 8.65 2.53 -34.05
CA VAL A 15 8.92 1.16 -33.62
C VAL A 15 7.57 0.48 -33.42
N THR A 16 7.19 -0.38 -34.36
CA THR A 16 6.04 -1.27 -34.23
C THR A 16 6.48 -2.52 -33.47
N LEU A 17 6.10 -2.65 -32.19
CA LEU A 17 6.23 -3.93 -31.48
C LEU A 17 5.10 -4.86 -31.92
N LEU A 18 5.52 -6.02 -32.43
CA LEU A 18 4.69 -7.08 -32.97
C LEU A 18 3.90 -7.78 -31.86
N VAL A 19 2.61 -7.94 -32.11
CA VAL A 19 1.70 -8.87 -31.44
C VAL A 19 2.14 -10.31 -31.73
N GLY A 20 2.54 -11.08 -30.71
CA GLY A 20 2.49 -12.55 -30.72
C GLY A 20 1.33 -12.96 -29.82
N ALA A 21 0.18 -13.46 -30.28
CA ALA A 21 -0.08 -14.61 -31.15
C ALA A 21 0.43 -15.93 -30.57
N CYS A 22 -0.42 -16.51 -29.72
CA CYS A 22 -0.61 -17.95 -29.50
C CYS A 22 -0.19 -18.83 -30.69
N SER A 23 0.76 -19.77 -30.51
CA SER A 23 0.85 -21.02 -31.29
C SER A 23 1.92 -21.98 -30.73
N SER A 24 1.45 -23.09 -30.18
CA SER A 24 1.88 -24.51 -30.32
C SER A 24 3.34 -24.97 -30.24
N ASP A 25 3.46 -26.17 -29.65
CA ASP A 25 4.32 -27.29 -30.05
C ASP A 25 5.66 -27.44 -29.32
N ASP A 26 5.73 -28.40 -28.37
CA ASP A 26 6.72 -29.49 -28.36
C ASP A 26 6.42 -30.42 -27.16
N GLY A 27 6.37 -31.73 -27.41
CA GLY A 27 6.11 -32.77 -26.42
C GLY A 27 7.34 -33.64 -26.15
N ASP A 28 7.19 -34.50 -25.12
CA ASP A 28 7.92 -35.76 -24.89
C ASP A 28 9.39 -35.60 -24.38
N GLU A 29 9.93 -36.29 -23.36
CA GLU A 29 9.56 -37.51 -22.61
C GLU A 29 10.18 -37.52 -21.19
N GLU A 30 9.57 -38.39 -20.39
CA GLU A 30 9.87 -38.94 -19.06
C GLU A 30 11.36 -39.26 -18.74
N THR A 31 11.78 -38.99 -17.51
CA THR A 31 12.77 -39.83 -16.81
C THR A 31 12.36 -40.05 -15.36
N THR A 32 12.09 -41.32 -15.08
CA THR A 32 11.80 -41.91 -13.79
C THR A 32 13.03 -41.92 -12.89
N THR A 33 12.84 -41.59 -11.61
CA THR A 33 13.70 -42.07 -10.52
C THR A 33 12.79 -42.34 -9.32
N GLU A 34 12.41 -43.59 -9.17
CA GLU A 34 11.82 -44.13 -7.95
C GLU A 34 12.94 -44.53 -6.97
N GLY A 35 12.73 -44.29 -5.67
CA GLY A 35 13.31 -45.15 -4.65
C GLY A 35 13.55 -44.55 -3.26
N GLN A 36 12.53 -44.69 -2.39
CA GLN A 36 12.62 -45.04 -0.94
C GLN A 36 12.80 -43.85 0.05
N SER A 37 11.76 -43.36 0.78
CA SER A 37 11.01 -43.91 1.94
C SER A 37 11.96 -44.33 3.10
N GLU A 38 11.86 -43.94 4.39
CA GLU A 38 10.74 -43.90 5.36
C GLU A 38 11.13 -43.12 6.67
N GLU A 39 10.22 -42.25 7.15
CA GLU A 39 9.73 -41.96 8.54
C GLU A 39 10.56 -42.07 9.85
N GLN A 40 10.52 -40.98 10.66
CA GLN A 40 10.19 -40.89 12.12
C GLN A 40 10.56 -39.46 12.60
N GLY A 41 9.70 -38.63 13.21
CA GLY A 41 8.95 -38.87 14.44
C GLY A 41 9.62 -38.08 15.58
N GLY A 42 9.07 -36.93 15.98
CA GLY A 42 9.64 -36.12 17.06
C GLY A 42 8.83 -34.87 17.38
N ALA A 43 7.81 -35.05 18.22
CA ALA A 43 7.14 -33.96 18.92
C ALA A 43 8.05 -33.44 20.04
N GLY A 44 8.21 -32.12 20.11
CA GLY A 44 8.87 -31.40 21.19
C GLY A 44 8.27 -30.01 21.26
N GLU A 45 7.30 -29.85 22.16
CA GLU A 45 6.76 -28.57 22.59
C GLU A 45 7.83 -27.84 23.41
N GLU A 46 8.25 -26.66 22.98
CA GLU A 46 8.86 -25.67 23.86
C GLU A 46 8.12 -24.34 23.63
N GLU A 47 7.28 -23.99 24.60
CA GLU A 47 6.76 -22.65 24.77
C GLU A 47 7.88 -21.74 25.31
N GLY A 48 8.16 -20.68 24.58
CA GLY A 48 8.91 -19.50 24.99
C GLY A 48 8.64 -18.43 23.93
N ASP A 49 7.76 -17.47 24.20
CA ASP A 49 8.01 -16.23 24.94
C ASP A 49 8.08 -15.05 23.96
N GLU A 50 7.39 -14.02 24.39
CA GLU A 50 7.07 -12.75 23.76
C GLU A 50 8.23 -12.03 23.06
N GLY A 51 7.95 -11.43 21.91
CA GLY A 51 8.91 -10.52 21.27
C GLY A 51 8.58 -10.23 19.80
N GLY A 52 7.52 -9.48 19.54
CA GLY A 52 7.28 -8.91 18.22
C GLY A 52 8.39 -7.94 17.83
N ALA A 53 9.35 -8.43 17.05
CA ALA A 53 10.32 -7.63 16.33
C ALA A 53 10.49 -8.25 14.94
N THR A 54 9.60 -7.90 14.02
CA THR A 54 9.86 -8.09 12.58
C THR A 54 10.69 -6.90 12.09
N GLY A 55 11.91 -6.78 12.60
CA GLY A 55 12.96 -5.95 12.04
C GLY A 55 13.80 -6.83 11.13
N GLY A 56 13.37 -6.97 9.87
CA GLY A 56 14.14 -7.64 8.82
C GLY A 56 15.16 -6.68 8.24
N GLU A 57 16.40 -6.76 8.72
CA GLU A 57 17.57 -6.19 8.05
C GLU A 57 17.89 -7.03 6.81
N ASP A 58 17.49 -6.55 5.64
CA ASP A 58 18.03 -6.99 4.35
C ASP A 58 18.35 -5.76 3.48
N ASP A 59 19.56 -5.23 3.67
CA ASP A 59 20.20 -4.29 2.76
C ASP A 59 20.60 -5.00 1.45
N ALA A 60 19.86 -4.78 0.37
CA ALA A 60 20.44 -4.68 -0.99
C ALA A 60 19.43 -4.16 -2.03
N ALA A 61 19.74 -2.96 -2.55
CA ALA A 61 19.24 -2.33 -3.77
C ALA A 61 17.78 -1.84 -3.78
N GLY A 62 17.58 -0.62 -3.23
CA GLY A 62 16.59 0.34 -3.73
C GLY A 62 15.15 -0.18 -3.81
N GLY A 63 14.58 -0.52 -2.66
CA GLY A 63 13.18 -0.91 -2.55
C GLY A 63 12.90 -1.38 -1.14
N GLY A 64 12.91 -0.45 -0.17
CA GLY A 64 12.38 -0.77 1.15
C GLY A 64 10.92 -1.22 1.04
N ASP A 65 10.48 -2.02 2.00
CA ASP A 65 9.10 -2.52 2.02
C ASP A 65 8.09 -1.37 2.19
N PRO A 66 7.12 -1.20 1.27
CA PRO A 66 6.16 -0.10 1.32
C PRO A 66 5.03 -0.32 2.34
N GLU A 67 4.98 -1.44 3.07
CA GLU A 67 3.90 -1.70 4.02
C GLU A 67 3.88 -0.66 5.14
N GLY A 68 2.66 -0.25 5.50
CA GLY A 68 2.41 0.68 6.60
C GLY A 68 1.44 1.80 6.23
N ASN A 69 1.35 2.75 7.16
CA ASN A 69 0.60 3.98 6.99
C ASN A 69 1.58 5.13 6.76
N TRP A 70 1.25 5.99 5.81
CA TRP A 70 2.11 7.04 5.31
C TRP A 70 1.31 8.33 5.19
N LEU A 71 1.86 9.46 5.64
CA LEU A 71 1.20 10.76 5.54
C LEU A 71 2.13 11.81 4.94
N THR A 72 1.55 12.75 4.21
CA THR A 72 2.25 13.96 3.81
C THR A 72 1.97 15.11 4.76
N SER A 73 2.83 16.13 4.74
CA SER A 73 2.58 17.40 5.45
C SER A 73 1.33 18.14 4.96
N ALA A 74 0.85 17.84 3.74
CA ALA A 74 -0.40 18.37 3.20
C ALA A 74 -1.64 17.62 3.72
N GLY A 75 -1.45 16.52 4.45
CA GLY A 75 -2.52 15.70 5.01
C GLY A 75 -3.01 14.58 4.09
N ASN A 76 -2.36 14.34 2.95
CA ASN A 76 -2.66 13.17 2.14
C ASN A 76 -2.21 11.92 2.90
N ALA A 77 -2.96 10.84 2.76
CA ALA A 77 -2.69 9.58 3.43
C ALA A 77 -2.60 8.45 2.41
N LEU A 78 -1.59 7.58 2.56
CA LEU A 78 -1.41 6.36 1.81
C LEU A 78 -1.25 5.20 2.80
N SER A 79 -2.03 4.15 2.62
CA SER A 79 -1.97 2.93 3.43
C SER A 79 -1.70 1.75 2.53
N VAL A 80 -0.68 0.96 2.85
CA VAL A 80 -0.28 -0.24 2.10
C VAL A 80 -0.28 -1.43 3.04
N PHE A 81 -1.08 -2.45 2.72
CA PHE A 81 -1.20 -3.66 3.53
C PHE A 81 -1.45 -4.88 2.67
N ALA A 82 -0.59 -5.89 2.76
CA ALA A 82 -0.75 -7.15 2.03
C ALA A 82 -1.03 -6.94 0.52
N GLY A 83 -0.30 -5.99 -0.10
CA GLY A 83 -0.45 -5.65 -1.53
C GLY A 83 -1.67 -4.79 -1.89
N GLN A 84 -2.52 -4.44 -0.92
CA GLN A 84 -3.63 -3.50 -1.12
C GLN A 84 -3.20 -2.09 -0.77
N VAL A 85 -3.75 -1.12 -1.50
CA VAL A 85 -3.44 0.30 -1.33
C VAL A 85 -4.72 1.09 -1.16
N ALA A 86 -4.75 1.97 -0.15
CA ALA A 86 -5.72 3.03 -0.02
C ALA A 86 -5.00 4.38 -0.03
N TYR A 87 -5.51 5.33 -0.80
CA TYR A 87 -4.97 6.69 -0.87
C TYR A 87 -6.11 7.69 -0.63
N MET A 88 -5.83 8.75 0.11
CA MET A 88 -6.76 9.84 0.37
C MET A 88 -6.06 11.16 0.13
N GLU A 89 -6.62 11.97 -0.77
CA GLU A 89 -6.15 13.33 -1.01
C GLU A 89 -6.90 14.30 -0.10
N ALA A 90 -6.17 15.05 0.73
CA ALA A 90 -6.78 15.99 1.67
C ALA A 90 -7.42 17.21 0.99
N ALA A 91 -6.85 17.66 -0.13
CA ALA A 91 -7.30 18.88 -0.80
C ALA A 91 -8.65 18.71 -1.52
N SER A 92 -8.81 17.59 -2.24
CA SER A 92 -10.03 17.28 -3.00
C SER A 92 -11.01 16.41 -2.22
N GLY A 93 -10.54 15.67 -1.21
CA GLY A 93 -11.29 14.60 -0.55
C GLY A 93 -11.43 13.34 -1.41
N ALA A 94 -10.67 13.23 -2.50
CA ALA A 94 -10.67 12.04 -3.33
C ALA A 94 -10.16 10.84 -2.54
N VAL A 95 -10.87 9.72 -2.65
CA VAL A 95 -10.49 8.46 -2.04
C VAL A 95 -10.20 7.47 -3.15
N CYS A 96 -9.02 6.87 -3.13
CA CYS A 96 -8.59 5.89 -4.09
C CYS A 96 -8.29 4.56 -3.41
N SER A 97 -8.61 3.47 -4.11
CA SER A 97 -8.33 2.11 -3.68
C SER A 97 -7.73 1.31 -4.82
N GLY A 98 -6.81 0.40 -4.52
CA GLY A 98 -6.22 -0.46 -5.52
C GLY A 98 -5.14 -1.37 -4.95
N THR A 99 -4.10 -1.61 -5.75
CA THR A 99 -3.05 -2.59 -5.44
C THR A 99 -1.67 -2.04 -5.73
N ILE A 100 -0.68 -2.67 -5.10
CA ILE A 100 0.74 -2.48 -5.40
C ILE A 100 1.35 -3.80 -5.85
N GLU A 101 2.08 -3.77 -6.97
CA GLU A 101 2.85 -4.89 -7.49
C GLU A 101 4.30 -4.46 -7.72
N GLY A 102 5.22 -4.97 -6.91
CA GLY A 102 6.59 -4.44 -6.86
C GLY A 102 6.57 -2.98 -6.39
N ASP A 103 7.06 -2.08 -7.24
CA ASP A 103 7.04 -0.63 -7.03
C ASP A 103 5.84 0.06 -7.71
N ALA A 104 5.02 -0.65 -8.49
CA ALA A 104 3.95 -0.03 -9.27
C ALA A 104 2.60 0.00 -8.52
N LEU A 105 1.98 1.18 -8.48
CA LEU A 105 0.63 1.42 -7.96
C LEU A 105 -0.40 1.44 -9.08
N ALA A 106 -1.51 0.75 -8.86
CA ALA A 106 -2.70 0.85 -9.70
C ALA A 106 -3.92 1.16 -8.82
N LEU A 107 -4.50 2.34 -8.98
CA LEU A 107 -5.57 2.88 -8.13
C LEU A 107 -6.82 3.24 -8.94
N THR A 108 -7.97 3.07 -8.32
CA THR A 108 -9.26 3.60 -8.79
C THR A 108 -9.76 4.62 -7.77
N CYS A 109 -10.08 5.82 -8.22
CA CYS A 109 -10.44 6.94 -7.36
C CYS A 109 -11.92 7.33 -7.49
N GLU A 110 -12.47 7.87 -6.41
CA GLU A 110 -13.74 8.59 -6.40
C GLU A 110 -13.53 10.01 -5.86
N PRO A 111 -13.87 11.07 -6.63
CA PRO A 111 -14.46 11.03 -7.98
C PRO A 111 -13.47 10.52 -9.05
N ALA A 112 -14.02 9.99 -10.15
CA ALA A 112 -13.28 9.24 -11.17
C ALA A 112 -12.25 10.07 -11.98
N ASP A 113 -12.27 11.39 -11.84
CA ASP A 113 -11.37 12.35 -12.50
C ASP A 113 -10.12 12.70 -11.67
N ALA A 114 -9.87 12.01 -10.55
CA ALA A 114 -8.64 12.21 -9.79
C ALA A 114 -7.39 11.82 -10.59
N ALA A 115 -6.31 12.60 -10.46
CA ALA A 115 -5.05 12.40 -11.19
C ALA A 115 -4.22 11.22 -10.67
N TRP A 116 -4.61 10.63 -9.54
CA TRP A 116 -3.79 9.71 -8.74
C TRP A 116 -4.13 8.23 -9.00
N THR A 117 -4.26 7.83 -10.27
CA THR A 117 -4.68 6.46 -10.65
C THR A 117 -3.53 5.48 -10.87
N GLU A 118 -2.33 5.99 -11.12
CA GLU A 118 -1.13 5.19 -11.37
C GLU A 118 0.10 5.90 -10.81
N GLY A 119 1.08 5.14 -10.31
CA GLY A 119 2.33 5.70 -9.80
C GLY A 119 3.37 4.64 -9.48
N THR A 120 4.57 5.09 -9.11
CA THR A 120 5.69 4.25 -8.70
C THR A 120 6.14 4.66 -7.30
N VAL A 121 6.41 3.70 -6.42
CA VAL A 121 6.89 3.96 -5.06
C VAL A 121 8.38 3.68 -4.90
N ALA A 122 9.04 4.47 -4.07
CA ALA A 122 10.40 4.24 -3.59
C ALA A 122 10.48 4.52 -2.10
N VAL A 123 10.89 3.53 -1.31
CA VAL A 123 11.04 3.66 0.14
C VAL A 123 12.51 3.95 0.48
N GLU A 124 12.70 5.00 1.27
CA GLU A 124 13.99 5.48 1.79
C GLU A 124 13.89 5.67 3.31
N GLY A 125 14.12 4.61 4.08
CA GLY A 125 13.93 4.63 5.53
C GLY A 125 12.45 4.85 5.91
N ASP A 126 12.18 5.91 6.67
CA ASP A 126 10.82 6.33 7.07
C ASP A 126 10.14 7.21 6.02
N GLN A 127 10.74 7.40 4.84
CA GLN A 127 10.17 8.17 3.74
C GLN A 127 9.67 7.21 2.65
N LEU A 128 8.47 7.48 2.13
CA LEU A 128 7.96 6.83 0.91
C LEU A 128 7.74 7.92 -0.13
N ASN A 129 8.44 7.84 -1.25
CA ASN A 129 8.30 8.75 -2.37
C ASN A 129 7.42 8.10 -3.42
N VAL A 130 6.36 8.78 -3.86
CA VAL A 130 5.50 8.34 -4.95
C VAL A 130 5.68 9.26 -6.13
N THR A 131 6.00 8.69 -7.29
CA THR A 131 5.97 9.39 -8.57
C THR A 131 4.71 8.97 -9.31
N TRP A 132 3.77 9.90 -9.47
CA TRP A 132 2.48 9.65 -10.12
C TRP A 132 2.61 9.64 -11.65
N GLY A 133 1.61 9.10 -12.36
CA GLY A 133 1.61 8.96 -13.82
C GLY A 133 1.75 10.27 -14.61
N ASP A 134 1.41 11.41 -14.02
CA ASP A 134 1.60 12.74 -14.60
C ASP A 134 3.02 13.32 -14.36
N GLY A 135 3.86 12.60 -13.61
CA GLY A 135 5.22 13.00 -13.20
C GLY A 135 5.27 13.81 -11.91
N THR A 136 4.14 14.03 -11.24
CA THR A 136 4.12 14.67 -9.92
C THR A 136 4.77 13.75 -8.89
N GLU A 137 5.64 14.30 -8.05
CA GLU A 137 6.30 13.57 -6.96
C GLU A 137 5.70 14.00 -5.61
N GLU A 138 5.38 13.02 -4.78
CA GLU A 138 4.85 13.24 -3.43
C GLU A 138 5.64 12.42 -2.41
N SER A 139 6.16 13.09 -1.39
CA SER A 139 6.92 12.47 -0.31
C SER A 139 6.04 12.30 0.93
N PHE A 140 5.97 11.06 1.41
CA PHE A 140 5.24 10.66 2.61
C PHE A 140 6.22 10.31 3.73
N GLU A 141 5.76 10.47 4.96
CA GLU A 141 6.44 10.07 6.19
C GLU A 141 5.68 8.90 6.81
N ARG A 142 6.41 7.88 7.24
CA ARG A 142 5.84 6.70 7.88
C ARG A 142 5.23 7.09 9.22
N LEU A 143 4.00 6.66 9.47
CA LEU A 143 3.41 6.68 10.79
C LEU A 143 3.91 5.45 11.55
N THR A 144 5.12 5.56 12.09
CA THR A 144 5.72 4.50 12.90
C THR A 144 5.20 4.52 14.33
N ASP A 145 5.21 5.66 15.00
CA ASP A 145 4.87 5.73 16.42
C ASP A 145 4.44 7.14 16.79
N GLY A 146 3.17 7.33 17.11
CA GLY A 146 2.68 8.62 17.56
C GLY A 146 1.20 8.85 17.35
N LEU A 147 0.35 7.87 17.68
CA LEU A 147 -0.90 8.31 18.28
C LEU A 147 -0.48 9.10 19.52
N PRO A 148 -0.84 10.39 19.65
CA PRO A 148 -0.52 11.13 20.86
C PRO A 148 -1.02 10.30 22.03
N ASP A 149 -0.20 10.14 23.08
CA ASP A 149 -0.61 9.48 24.33
C ASP A 149 -1.99 9.99 24.69
N MET A 150 -3.00 9.12 24.54
CA MET A 150 -4.38 9.53 24.75
C MET A 150 -4.47 9.94 26.22
N PRO A 151 -4.94 11.16 26.53
CA PRO A 151 -5.01 11.59 27.92
C PRO A 151 -5.86 10.59 28.70
N GLU A 152 -5.41 10.23 29.90
CA GLU A 152 -6.18 9.36 30.78
C GLU A 152 -7.59 9.96 30.96
N ILE A 153 -8.61 9.17 30.60
CA ILE A 153 -10.00 9.59 30.76
C ILE A 153 -10.25 9.72 32.26
N PRO A 154 -10.63 10.89 32.77
CA PRO A 154 -10.96 11.03 34.18
C PRO A 154 -12.12 10.10 34.53
N GLU A 155 -12.07 9.48 35.71
CA GLU A 155 -13.17 8.65 36.20
C GLU A 155 -14.48 9.44 36.13
N LEU A 156 -15.45 8.92 35.38
CA LEU A 156 -16.76 9.53 35.31
C LEU A 156 -17.39 9.49 36.70
N PRO A 157 -17.95 10.60 37.21
CA PRO A 157 -18.67 10.57 38.47
C PRO A 157 -19.82 9.58 38.38
N ASP A 158 -20.10 8.89 39.50
CA ASP A 158 -21.24 7.98 39.59
C ASP A 158 -22.51 8.65 39.08
N MET A 159 -23.17 8.01 38.12
CA MET A 159 -24.47 8.49 37.63
C MET A 159 -25.46 8.53 38.79
N PRO A 160 -26.20 9.63 38.97
CA PRO A 160 -27.24 9.69 39.98
C PRO A 160 -28.30 8.62 39.70
N GLU A 161 -28.83 8.01 40.75
CA GLU A 161 -29.96 7.09 40.63
C GLU A 161 -31.12 7.79 39.93
N ILE A 162 -31.59 7.21 38.83
CA ILE A 162 -32.75 7.72 38.12
C ILE A 162 -33.95 7.54 39.05
N PRO A 163 -34.70 8.59 39.40
CA PRO A 163 -35.89 8.45 40.22
C PRO A 163 -36.90 7.56 39.51
N GLU A 164 -37.52 6.65 40.25
CA GLU A 164 -38.58 5.78 39.71
C GLU A 164 -39.70 6.64 39.13
N VAL A 165 -40.02 6.39 37.86
CA VAL A 165 -41.11 7.08 37.17
C VAL A 165 -42.42 6.62 37.83
N PRO A 166 -43.29 7.53 38.29
CA PRO A 166 -44.59 7.15 38.83
C PRO A 166 -45.40 6.36 37.79
N GLU A 167 -45.99 5.24 38.19
CA GLU A 167 -46.89 4.50 37.31
C GLU A 167 -48.09 5.39 36.94
N ILE A 168 -48.30 5.59 35.64
CA ILE A 168 -49.44 6.33 35.13
C ILE A 168 -50.66 5.41 35.25
N PRO A 169 -51.75 5.82 35.92
CA PRO A 169 -52.94 4.98 36.01
C PRO A 169 -53.55 4.78 34.63
N ASP A 170 -53.89 3.54 34.31
CA ASP A 170 -54.69 3.20 33.13
C ASP A 170 -56.09 3.85 33.25
N LEU A 171 -56.50 4.58 32.20
CA LEU A 171 -57.78 5.29 32.10
C LEU A 171 -58.96 4.37 31.77
#